data_AF-A0A933E7W1-F1
#
_entry.id   AF-A0A933E7W1-F1
#
_cell.length_a   1.000
_cell.length_b   1.000
_cell.length_c   1.000
_cell.angle_alpha   90.00
_cell.angle_beta   90.00
_cell.angle_gamma   90.00
#
_symmetry.space_group_name_H-M   'P 1'
#
loop_
_entity.id
_entity.type
_entity.pdbx_description
1 polymer ?
#
loop_
_entity_poly.entity_id
_entity_poly.type
_entity_poly.pdbx_seq_one_letter_code
_entity_poly.pdbx_strand_id
1 'polypeptide(L)'
;MTRAGISPEPIPETHALGRMLRRTTESAFEAVGYADGEVIDYVWRLLLRFVHVDSLYRRGRRTAKRLEQVTDFLLEAEGRGGAPLRELKRQMGDVCLFFTGLFPENLEHRHLSPKFYVMQGKAAYGQ
;
A
#
# COMPACT_ATOMS: atom_id res chain seq x y z
N MET A 1 -30.81 -2.92 0.63
CA MET A 1 -30.30 -3.86 1.65
C MET A 1 -28.78 -3.71 1.73
N THR A 2 -28.29 -3.02 2.76
CA THR A 2 -26.87 -2.66 2.93
C THR A 2 -26.12 -3.90 3.42
N ARG A 3 -25.32 -4.51 2.55
CA ARG A 3 -24.42 -5.60 2.94
C ARG A 3 -23.40 -5.00 3.93
N ALA A 4 -23.55 -5.29 5.21
CA ALA A 4 -22.57 -4.95 6.22
C ALA A 4 -21.21 -5.50 5.75
N GLY A 5 -20.25 -4.59 5.51
CA GLY A 5 -18.97 -4.93 4.92
C GLY A 5 -18.16 -5.80 5.85
N ILE A 6 -18.16 -7.11 5.60
CA ILE A 6 -17.20 -8.03 6.22
C ILE A 6 -15.82 -7.57 5.75
N SER A 7 -15.07 -6.98 6.66
CA SER A 7 -13.65 -6.73 6.42
C SER A 7 -12.97 -8.08 6.54
N PRO A 8 -12.24 -8.54 5.53
CA PRO A 8 -11.52 -9.79 5.69
C PRO A 8 -10.52 -9.65 6.84
N GLU A 9 -10.48 -10.67 7.69
CA GLU A 9 -9.54 -10.74 8.81
C GLU A 9 -8.10 -10.68 8.28
N PRO A 10 -7.17 -9.97 8.96
CA PRO A 10 -5.78 -9.94 8.56
C PRO A 10 -5.21 -11.35 8.44
N ILE A 11 -4.57 -11.64 7.32
CA ILE A 11 -3.93 -12.95 7.10
C ILE A 11 -2.70 -13.03 8.03
N PRO A 12 -2.60 -14.05 8.90
CA PRO A 12 -1.45 -14.21 9.78
C PRO A 12 -0.15 -14.40 8.99
N GLU A 13 0.98 -13.91 9.52
CA GLU A 13 2.30 -14.12 8.92
C GLU A 13 2.66 -15.62 8.78
N THR A 14 2.16 -16.44 9.71
CA THR A 14 2.29 -17.90 9.71
C THR A 14 1.37 -18.60 8.71
N HIS A 15 0.55 -17.87 7.96
CA HIS A 15 -0.27 -18.43 6.89
C HIS A 15 0.62 -18.89 5.71
N ALA A 16 0.16 -19.88 4.94
CA ALA A 16 0.90 -20.37 3.77
C ALA A 16 1.23 -19.26 2.76
N LEU A 17 0.30 -18.32 2.58
CA LEU A 17 0.49 -17.15 1.73
C LEU A 17 1.58 -16.20 2.27
N GLY A 18 1.61 -15.96 3.58
CA GLY A 18 2.65 -15.14 4.22
C GLY A 18 4.04 -15.74 4.00
N ARG A 19 4.19 -17.05 4.22
CA ARG A 19 5.44 -17.78 3.93
C ARG A 19 5.83 -17.73 2.46
N MET A 20 4.87 -17.88 1.55
CA MET A 20 5.10 -17.80 0.11
C MET A 20 5.63 -16.41 -0.27
N LEU A 21 4.93 -15.35 0.13
CA LEU A 21 5.33 -13.97 -0.16
C LEU A 21 6.70 -13.63 0.40
N ARG A 22 7.01 -14.08 1.62
CA ARG A 22 8.33 -13.91 2.24
C ARG A 22 9.43 -14.54 1.37
N ARG A 23 9.28 -15.82 1.02
CA ARG A 23 10.26 -16.54 0.18
C ARG A 23 10.44 -15.92 -1.20
N THR A 24 9.33 -15.53 -1.85
CA THR A 24 9.39 -14.86 -3.16
C THR A 24 10.11 -13.51 -3.06
N THR A 25 9.86 -12.75 -2.00
CA THR A 25 10.51 -11.45 -1.79
C THR A 25 12.00 -11.62 -1.51
N GLU A 26 12.37 -12.54 -0.61
CA GLU A 26 13.77 -12.90 -0.32
C GLU A 26 14.51 -13.26 -1.62
N SER A 27 13.93 -14.15 -2.43
CA SER A 27 14.53 -14.58 -3.70
C SER A 27 14.66 -13.45 -4.73
N ALA A 28 13.65 -12.57 -4.85
CA ALA A 28 13.70 -11.43 -5.77
C ALA A 28 14.78 -10.41 -5.37
N PHE A 29 14.95 -10.20 -4.06
CA PHE A 29 15.96 -9.30 -3.49
C PHE A 29 17.38 -9.86 -3.64
N GLU A 30 17.55 -11.16 -3.42
CA GLU A 30 18.80 -11.87 -3.69
C GLU A 30 19.20 -11.77 -5.18
N ALA A 31 18.24 -11.93 -6.09
CA ALA A 31 18.49 -11.85 -7.54
C ALA A 31 19.02 -10.49 -8.01
N VAL A 32 18.70 -9.41 -7.29
CA VAL A 32 19.21 -8.06 -7.57
C VAL A 32 20.41 -7.67 -6.69
N GLY A 33 20.94 -8.61 -5.89
CA GLY A 33 22.09 -8.38 -5.02
C GLY A 33 21.82 -7.44 -3.84
N TYR A 34 20.56 -7.29 -3.43
CA TYR A 34 20.17 -6.41 -2.33
C TYR A 34 19.69 -7.23 -1.12
N ALA A 35 20.49 -7.24 -0.05
CA ALA A 35 20.32 -8.16 1.09
C ALA A 35 19.95 -7.45 2.40
N ASP A 36 19.19 -6.36 2.34
CA ASP A 36 18.69 -5.68 3.53
C ASP A 36 17.48 -6.41 4.12
N GLY A 37 17.70 -7.10 5.24
CA GLY A 37 16.67 -7.88 5.92
C GLY A 37 15.47 -7.07 6.41
N GLU A 38 15.68 -5.80 6.80
CA GLU A 38 14.57 -4.94 7.26
C GLU A 38 13.68 -4.53 6.10
N VAL A 39 14.27 -4.23 4.94
CA VAL A 39 13.51 -3.88 3.73
C VAL A 39 12.78 -5.09 3.18
N ILE A 40 13.42 -6.26 3.15
CA ILE A 40 12.75 -7.52 2.76
C ILE A 40 11.54 -7.75 3.67
N ASP A 41 11.73 -7.63 4.99
CA ASP A 41 10.67 -7.81 5.97
C ASP A 41 9.52 -6.82 5.80
N TYR A 42 9.84 -5.59 5.48
CA TYR A 42 8.87 -4.56 5.18
C TYR A 42 8.02 -4.91 3.96
N VAL A 43 8.68 -5.27 2.86
CA VAL A 43 8.04 -5.49 1.56
C VAL A 43 7.12 -6.69 1.61
N TRP A 44 7.56 -7.86 2.11
CA TRP A 44 6.67 -9.03 2.10
C TRP A 44 5.45 -8.83 3.02
N ARG A 45 5.61 -8.13 4.16
CA ARG A 45 4.49 -7.75 5.04
C ARG A 45 3.55 -6.76 4.37
N LEU A 46 4.07 -5.82 3.58
CA LEU A 46 3.27 -4.90 2.78
C LEU A 46 2.44 -5.67 1.76
N LEU A 47 3.03 -6.63 1.06
CA LEU A 47 2.31 -7.47 0.10
C LEU A 47 1.21 -8.28 0.78
N LEU A 48 1.49 -8.85 1.96
CA LEU A 48 0.50 -9.59 2.74
C LEU A 48 -0.69 -8.71 3.14
N ARG A 49 -0.45 -7.46 3.56
CA ARG A 49 -1.53 -6.50 3.87
C ARG A 49 -2.41 -6.21 2.66
N PHE A 50 -1.84 -6.16 1.47
CA PHE A 50 -2.53 -5.79 0.22
C PHE A 50 -3.17 -6.94 -0.54
N VAL A 51 -3.08 -8.18 -0.04
CA VAL A 51 -3.85 -9.33 -0.56
C VAL A 51 -5.34 -9.03 -0.55
N HIS A 52 -5.83 -8.38 0.51
CA HIS A 52 -7.18 -7.86 0.53
C HIS A 52 -7.22 -6.53 -0.19
N VAL A 53 -7.92 -6.51 -1.33
CA VAL A 53 -8.07 -5.30 -2.16
C VAL A 53 -8.68 -4.16 -1.34
N ASP A 54 -9.52 -4.44 -0.35
CA ASP A 54 -10.06 -3.43 0.57
C ASP A 54 -9.03 -2.81 1.52
N SER A 55 -7.85 -3.40 1.67
CA SER A 55 -6.71 -2.81 2.38
C SER A 55 -5.97 -1.79 1.52
N LEU A 56 -6.02 -1.94 0.18
CA LEU A 56 -5.54 -0.93 -0.76
C LEU A 56 -6.46 0.28 -0.71
N TYR A 57 -7.78 0.09 -0.74
CA TYR A 57 -8.74 1.19 -0.78
C TYR A 57 -9.34 1.49 0.59
N ARG A 58 -9.04 2.66 1.17
CA ARG A 58 -9.63 3.03 2.46
C ARG A 58 -11.16 3.09 2.37
N ARG A 59 -11.85 2.35 3.25
CA ARG A 59 -13.32 2.23 3.31
C ARG A 59 -13.93 3.53 3.84
N GLY A 60 -14.08 4.53 2.98
CA GLY A 60 -14.40 5.86 3.47
C GLY A 60 -14.87 6.90 2.46
N ARG A 61 -15.67 6.55 1.43
CA ARG A 61 -16.83 7.35 0.97
C ARG A 61 -17.45 6.73 -0.28
N ARG A 62 -18.77 6.86 -0.35
CA ARG A 62 -19.66 6.41 -1.43
C ARG A 62 -19.51 7.24 -2.70
N THR A 63 -18.32 7.31 -3.28
CA THR A 63 -18.13 7.96 -4.57
C THR A 63 -17.44 6.98 -5.51
N ALA A 64 -18.05 6.78 -6.67
CA ALA A 64 -17.65 5.82 -7.69
C ALA A 64 -16.24 6.08 -8.29
N LYS A 65 -15.51 7.08 -7.80
CA LYS A 65 -14.09 7.28 -8.09
C LYS A 65 -13.25 6.65 -6.99
N ARG A 66 -13.08 5.32 -7.11
CA ARG A 66 -12.12 4.51 -6.35
C ARG A 66 -10.64 4.90 -6.62
N LEU A 67 -10.40 5.98 -7.37
CA LEU A 67 -9.23 6.22 -8.22
C LEU A 67 -8.31 7.38 -7.75
N GLU A 68 -8.64 8.09 -6.68
CA GLU A 68 -7.86 9.25 -6.18
C GLU A 68 -7.35 9.02 -4.73
N GLN A 69 -6.99 7.78 -4.40
CA GLN A 69 -6.60 7.39 -3.03
C GLN A 69 -5.56 8.31 -2.38
N VAL A 70 -4.54 8.73 -3.14
CA VAL A 70 -3.47 9.59 -2.60
C VAL A 70 -4.00 10.99 -2.31
N THR A 71 -4.88 11.54 -3.15
CA THR A 71 -5.53 12.83 -2.90
C THR A 71 -6.44 12.76 -1.67
N ASP A 72 -7.17 11.65 -1.50
CA ASP A 72 -8.00 11.41 -0.31
C ASP A 72 -7.14 11.33 0.97
N PHE A 73 -5.98 10.68 0.90
CA PHE A 73 -5.02 10.65 2.02
C PHE A 73 -4.51 12.07 2.33
N LEU A 74 -4.20 12.88 1.33
CA LEU A 74 -3.76 14.26 1.53
C LEU A 74 -4.85 15.10 2.21
N LEU A 75 -6.10 15.03 1.73
CA LEU A 75 -7.24 15.72 2.33
C LEU A 75 -7.51 15.28 3.76
N GLU A 76 -7.30 14.00 4.07
CA GLU A 76 -7.51 13.48 5.41
C GLU A 76 -6.34 13.79 6.38
N ALA A 77 -5.14 13.99 5.84
CA ALA A 77 -4.00 14.47 6.60
C ALA A 77 -4.21 15.92 7.08
N GLU A 78 -4.95 16.73 6.31
CA GLU A 78 -5.32 18.09 6.70
C GLU A 78 -6.14 18.08 8.00
N GLY A 79 -5.56 18.64 9.06
CA GLY A 79 -6.19 18.70 10.39
C GLY A 79 -5.88 17.51 11.31
N ARG A 80 -4.99 16.60 10.92
CA ARG A 80 -4.47 15.52 11.80
C ARG A 80 -3.07 15.80 12.31
N GLY A 81 -2.77 15.30 13.51
CA GLY A 81 -1.43 15.36 14.11
C GLY A 81 -1.08 14.10 14.89
N GLY A 82 0.20 13.93 15.21
CA GLY A 82 0.69 12.80 16.03
C GLY A 82 0.61 11.44 15.35
N ALA A 83 0.39 10.38 16.14
CA ALA A 83 0.38 9.00 15.66
C ALA A 83 -0.63 8.71 14.52
N PRO A 84 -1.86 9.26 14.52
CA PRO A 84 -2.81 9.09 13.41
C PRO A 84 -2.30 9.63 12.08
N LEU A 85 -1.55 10.75 12.09
CA LEU A 85 -0.96 11.30 10.87
C LEU A 85 0.17 10.42 10.36
N ARG A 86 1.00 9.87 11.26
CA ARG A 86 2.10 8.96 10.90
C ARG A 86 1.59 7.67 10.25
N GLU A 87 0.56 7.06 10.83
CA GLU A 87 -0.04 5.85 10.28
C GLU A 87 -0.65 6.10 8.90
N LEU A 88 -1.34 7.24 8.75
CA LEU A 88 -1.94 7.66 7.49
C LEU A 88 -0.88 7.90 6.41
N LYS A 89 0.21 8.60 6.74
CA LYS A 89 1.36 8.78 5.83
C LYS A 89 1.99 7.45 5.45
N ARG A 90 2.20 6.53 6.40
CA ARG A 90 2.72 5.19 6.09
C ARG A 90 1.82 4.46 5.10
N GLN A 91 0.51 4.47 5.34
CA GLN A 91 -0.45 3.84 4.45
C GLN A 91 -0.44 4.46 3.04
N MET A 92 -0.38 5.79 2.95
CA MET A 92 -0.23 6.50 1.67
C MET A 92 1.06 6.10 0.95
N GLY A 93 2.18 6.04 1.68
CA GLY A 93 3.47 5.58 1.16
C GLY A 93 3.39 4.15 0.61
N ASP A 94 2.77 3.24 1.36
CA ASP A 94 2.64 1.83 0.97
C ASP A 94 1.86 1.68 -0.33
N VAL A 95 0.74 2.40 -0.45
CA VAL A 95 -0.08 2.44 -1.66
C VAL A 95 0.74 2.95 -2.85
N CYS A 96 1.48 4.04 -2.67
CA CYS A 96 2.35 4.58 -3.70
C CYS A 96 3.43 3.58 -4.12
N LEU A 97 4.10 2.93 -3.16
CA LEU A 97 5.14 1.93 -3.42
C LEU A 97 4.57 0.74 -4.21
N PHE A 98 3.41 0.23 -3.82
CA PHE A 98 2.76 -0.89 -4.50
C PHE A 98 2.41 -0.58 -5.95
N PHE A 99 1.72 0.54 -6.20
CA PHE A 99 1.33 0.89 -7.57
C PHE A 99 2.51 1.27 -8.45
N THR A 100 3.48 2.02 -7.93
CA THR A 100 4.63 2.45 -8.74
C THR A 100 5.67 1.35 -8.95
N GLY A 101 5.79 0.40 -8.00
CA GLY A 101 6.78 -0.67 -8.06
C GLY A 101 6.29 -1.95 -8.73
N LEU A 102 5.04 -2.37 -8.51
CA LEU A 102 4.54 -3.68 -8.97
C LEU A 102 3.53 -3.61 -10.11
N PHE A 103 2.75 -2.53 -10.18
CA PHE A 103 1.69 -2.37 -11.18
C PHE A 103 1.67 -0.96 -11.78
N PRO A 104 2.80 -0.44 -12.29
CA PRO A 104 2.85 0.92 -12.83
C PRO A 104 1.87 1.10 -14.00
N GLU A 105 1.64 0.05 -14.79
CA GLU A 105 0.68 0.03 -15.89
C GLU A 105 -0.73 0.31 -15.38
N ASN A 106 -1.08 -0.09 -14.16
CA ASN A 106 -2.39 0.19 -13.59
C ASN A 106 -2.67 1.70 -13.48
N LEU A 107 -1.63 2.50 -13.20
CA LEU A 107 -1.74 3.96 -13.17
C LEU A 107 -1.98 4.52 -14.58
N GLU A 108 -1.27 3.98 -15.58
CA GLU A 108 -1.41 4.40 -16.97
C GLU A 108 -2.79 4.11 -17.54
N HIS A 109 -3.31 2.88 -17.34
CA HIS A 109 -4.66 2.49 -17.75
C HIS A 109 -5.76 3.35 -17.13
N ARG A 110 -5.46 3.98 -15.98
CA ARG A 110 -6.37 4.86 -15.24
C ARG A 110 -6.13 6.35 -15.53
N HIS A 111 -5.22 6.67 -16.44
CA HIS A 111 -4.77 8.04 -16.75
C HIS A 111 -4.28 8.81 -15.52
N LEU A 112 -3.69 8.10 -14.56
CA LEU A 112 -3.03 8.67 -13.39
C LEU A 112 -1.55 8.81 -13.67
N SER A 113 -0.93 9.88 -13.17
CA SER A 113 0.50 10.14 -13.37
C SER A 113 1.36 9.28 -12.43
N PRO A 114 2.21 8.35 -12.95
CA PRO A 114 3.14 7.61 -12.11
C PRO A 114 4.11 8.53 -11.36
N LYS A 115 4.53 9.63 -12.01
CA LYS A 115 5.40 10.65 -11.40
C LYS A 115 4.77 11.28 -10.17
N PHE A 116 3.46 11.53 -10.19
CA PHE A 116 2.74 12.06 -9.02
C PHE A 116 2.79 11.06 -7.86
N TYR A 117 2.50 9.78 -8.10
CA TYR A 117 2.56 8.75 -7.08
C TYR A 117 3.96 8.54 -6.51
N VAL A 118 5.00 8.59 -7.34
CA VAL A 118 6.40 8.54 -6.88
C VAL A 118 6.73 9.73 -5.98
N MET A 119 6.32 10.94 -6.37
CA MET A 119 6.56 12.15 -5.57
C MET A 119 5.86 12.08 -4.20
N GLN A 120 4.59 11.68 -4.19
CA GLN A 120 3.81 11.57 -2.96
C GLN A 120 4.32 10.44 -2.05
N GLY A 121 4.71 9.30 -2.63
CA GLY A 121 5.33 8.20 -1.89
C GLY A 121 6.63 8.64 -1.19
N LYS A 122 7.51 9.37 -1.89
CA LYS A 122 8.74 9.92 -1.28
C LYS A 122 8.43 10.91 -0.15
N ALA A 123 7.46 11.80 -0.35
CA ALA A 123 7.05 12.76 0.68
C ALA A 123 6.44 12.08 1.92
N ALA A 124 5.83 10.92 1.77
CA ALA A 124 5.23 10.16 2.86
C ALA A 124 6.27 9.56 3.82
N TYR A 125 7.41 9.11 3.30
CA TYR A 125 8.49 8.50 4.09
C TYR A 125 9.59 9.49 4.51
N GLY A 126 9.70 10.65 3.85
CA GLY A 126 10.75 11.63 4.08
C GLY A 126 10.49 12.65 5.20
N GLN A 127 9.51 12.41 6.09
CA GLN A 127 9.15 13.31 7.19
C GLN A 127 9.18 12.63 8.55
#